data_AF-A0A517R3L0-F1
#
_entry.id   AF-A0A517R3L0-F1
#
_cell.length_a   1.000
_cell.length_b   1.000
_cell.length_c   1.000
_cell.angle_alpha   90.00
_cell.angle_beta   90.00
_cell.angle_gamma   90.00
#
_symmetry.space_group_name_H-M   'P 1'
#
loop_
_entity.id
_entity.type
_entity.pdbx_description
1 polymer ?
#
loop_
_entity_poly.entity_id
_entity_poly.type
_entity_poly.pdbx_seq_one_letter_code
_entity_poly.pdbx_strand_id
1 'polypeptide(L)' 'MAFDFKSVRDILRCPRSQAALLPIEDEQGPALVSTDAESRLRYPIVDGIPVLLADEATALDEETWAALVKAKDEA' A
#
# COMPACT_ATOMS: atom_id res chain seq x y z
N MET A 1 10.27 -16.13 7.14
CA MET A 1 9.95 -15.98 5.71
C MET A 1 9.51 -14.55 5.54
N ALA A 2 10.15 -13.77 4.68
CA ALA A 2 9.78 -12.37 4.46
C ALA A 2 8.91 -12.27 3.19
N PHE A 3 7.85 -11.47 3.24
CA PHE A 3 7.03 -11.17 2.08
C PHE A 3 7.84 -10.42 1.01
N ASP A 4 7.92 -11.00 -0.19
CA ASP A 4 8.55 -10.38 -1.36
C ASP A 4 7.48 -9.78 -2.28
N PHE A 5 7.20 -8.51 -2.07
CA PHE A 5 6.23 -7.74 -2.86
C PHE A 5 6.58 -7.73 -4.37
N LYS A 6 7.86 -7.72 -4.74
CA LYS A 6 8.29 -7.57 -6.14
C LYS A 6 7.85 -8.75 -6.99
N SER A 7 7.89 -9.95 -6.43
CA SER A 7 7.49 -11.19 -7.09
C SER A 7 5.98 -11.30 -7.36
N VAL A 8 5.16 -10.61 -6.58
CA VAL A 8 3.68 -10.72 -6.63
C VAL A 8 2.99 -9.43 -7.05
N ARG A 9 3.72 -8.35 -7.39
CA ARG A 9 3.15 -7.06 -7.79
C ARG A 9 2.15 -7.17 -8.94
N ASP A 10 2.35 -8.11 -9.86
CA ASP A 10 1.43 -8.30 -11.00
C ASP A 10 0.08 -8.90 -10.59
N ILE A 11 0.06 -9.69 -9.52
CA ILE A 11 -1.16 -10.39 -9.04
C ILE A 11 -1.80 -9.68 -7.84
N LEU A 12 -1.03 -8.94 -7.05
CA LEU A 12 -1.50 -8.29 -5.83
C LEU A 12 -2.22 -6.98 -6.19
N ARG A 13 -3.48 -6.86 -5.79
CA ARG A 13 -4.32 -5.67 -6.01
C ARG A 13 -5.03 -5.29 -4.73
N CYS A 14 -5.50 -4.04 -4.68
CA CYS A 14 -6.34 -3.57 -3.59
C CYS A 14 -7.61 -4.44 -3.49
N PRO A 15 -7.94 -5.01 -2.32
CA PRO A 15 -9.14 -5.84 -2.15
C PRO A 15 -10.44 -5.05 -2.35
N ARG A 16 -10.40 -3.72 -2.25
CA ARG A 16 -11.57 -2.84 -2.37
C ARG A 16 -11.76 -2.27 -3.77
N SER A 17 -10.72 -1.68 -4.35
CA SER A 17 -10.78 -0.96 -5.64
C SER A 17 -10.15 -1.72 -6.80
N GLN A 18 -9.52 -2.87 -6.54
CA GLN A 18 -8.70 -3.60 -7.51
C GLN A 18 -7.55 -2.79 -8.14
N ALA A 19 -7.25 -1.62 -7.59
CA ALA A 19 -6.15 -0.78 -8.03
C ALA A 19 -4.79 -1.39 -7.68
N ALA A 20 -3.73 -0.86 -8.29
CA ALA A 20 -2.37 -1.22 -7.95
C ALA A 20 -2.05 -0.82 -6.50
N LEU A 21 -1.10 -1.56 -5.92
CA LEU A 21 -0.55 -1.27 -4.60
C LEU A 21 0.89 -0.79 -4.78
N LEU A 22 1.30 0.16 -3.96
CA LEU A 22 2.65 0.70 -3.90
C LEU A 22 3.28 0.34 -2.56
N PRO A 23 4.49 -0.25 -2.55
CA PRO A 23 5.21 -0.47 -1.31
C PRO A 23 5.79 0.86 -0.83
N ILE A 24 5.50 1.19 0.42
CA ILE A 24 6.01 2.36 1.12
C ILE A 24 6.73 1.92 2.39
N GLU A 25 7.69 2.72 2.82
CA GLU A 25 8.25 2.66 4.16
C GLU A 25 8.01 4.04 4.77
N ASP A 26 7.27 4.07 5.87
CA ASP A 26 7.02 5.28 6.64
C ASP A 26 7.50 5.11 8.08
N GLU A 27 7.24 6.11 8.93
CA GLU A 27 7.66 6.11 10.34
C GLU A 27 7.05 4.95 11.15
N GLN A 28 5.95 4.35 10.70
CA GLN A 28 5.33 3.18 11.34
C GLN A 28 5.87 1.85 10.78
N GLY A 29 6.72 1.90 9.77
CA GLY A 29 7.36 0.74 9.15
C GLY A 29 6.88 0.45 7.71
N PRO A 30 7.15 -0.76 7.19
CA PRO A 30 6.80 -1.13 5.84
C PRO A 30 5.28 -1.31 5.68
N ALA A 31 4.72 -0.77 4.60
CA ALA A 31 3.30 -0.86 4.29
C ALA A 31 3.05 -0.85 2.77
N LEU A 32 1.82 -1.16 2.38
CA LEU A 32 1.34 -1.08 1.01
C LEU A 32 0.23 -0.03 0.92
N VAL A 33 0.31 0.89 -0.04
CA VAL A 33 -0.71 1.92 -0.26
C VAL A 33 -1.41 1.69 -1.58
N SER A 34 -2.74 1.83 -1.60
CA SER A 34 -3.51 1.80 -2.83
C SER A 34 -3.28 3.06 -3.66
N THR A 35 -3.02 2.91 -4.96
CA THR A 35 -2.93 4.02 -5.92
C THR A 35 -4.29 4.62 -6.29
N ASP A 36 -5.36 4.17 -5.65
CA ASP A 36 -6.71 4.67 -5.86
C ASP A 36 -6.97 5.91 -5.02
N ALA A 37 -7.32 7.02 -5.67
CA ALA A 37 -7.58 8.30 -5.03
C ALA A 37 -8.86 8.28 -4.16
N GLU A 38 -9.81 7.39 -4.43
CA GLU A 38 -11.02 7.26 -3.64
C GLU A 38 -10.77 6.50 -2.34
N SER A 39 -10.04 5.38 -2.42
CA SER A 39 -9.78 4.51 -1.27
C SER A 39 -8.67 5.05 -0.36
N ARG A 40 -7.54 5.49 -0.92
CA ARG A 40 -6.35 5.98 -0.19
C ARG A 40 -5.94 5.08 1.00
N LEU A 41 -6.14 3.77 0.84
CA LEU A 41 -5.94 2.81 1.93
C LEU A 41 -4.47 2.43 2.06
N ARG A 42 -4.00 2.40 3.31
CA ARG A 42 -2.70 1.92 3.76
C ARG A 42 -2.86 0.60 4.49
N TYR A 43 -2.11 -0.39 4.05
CA TYR A 43 -2.09 -1.76 4.55
C TYR A 43 -0.73 -2.03 5.21
N PRO A 44 -0.66 -2.19 6.54
CA PRO A 44 0.61 -2.42 7.23
C PRO A 44 1.17 -3.82 6.91
N ILE A 45 2.50 -3.95 6.95
CA ILE A 45 3.19 -5.25 6.90
C ILE A 45 3.64 -5.61 8.31
N VAL A 46 3.03 -6.63 8.90
CA VAL A 46 3.29 -7.09 10.28
C VAL A 46 3.96 -8.46 10.21
N ASP A 47 5.09 -8.63 10.90
CA ASP A 47 5.90 -9.86 10.89
C ASP A 47 6.27 -10.34 9.47
N GLY A 48 6.42 -9.40 8.54
CA GLY A 48 6.70 -9.70 7.14
C GLY A 48 5.51 -10.29 6.39
N ILE A 49 4.27 -10.06 6.84
CA ILE A 49 3.03 -10.43 6.15
C ILE A 49 2.18 -9.16 5.92
N PRO A 50 1.74 -8.87 4.69
CA PRO A 50 0.87 -7.73 4.41
C PRO A 50 -0.54 -7.99 4.93
N VAL A 51 -1.05 -7.07 5.75
CA VAL A 51 -2.41 -7.10 6.26
C VAL A 51 -3.34 -6.46 5.22
N LEU A 52 -3.90 -7.27 4.31
CA LEU A 52 -4.81 -6.83 3.24
C LEU A 52 -6.29 -6.88 3.66
N LEU A 53 -6.59 -6.50 4.90
CA LEU A 53 -7.97 -6.43 5.40
C LEU A 53 -8.45 -4.98 5.26
N ALA A 54 -9.59 -4.78 4.57
CA ALA A 54 -10.13 -3.43 4.34
C ALA A 54 -10.53 -2.73 5.65
N ASP A 55 -10.97 -3.49 6.65
CA ASP A 55 -11.33 -2.98 7.98
C ASP A 55 -10.12 -2.62 8.85
N GLU A 56 -8.97 -3.25 8.64
CA GLU A 56 -7.73 -2.94 9.36
C GLU A 56 -6.84 -1.93 8.62
N ALA A 57 -7.22 -1.57 7.39
CA ALA A 57 -6.52 -0.59 6.60
C ALA A 57 -6.77 0.83 7.12
N THR A 58 -5.72 1.64 7.15
CA THR A 58 -5.82 3.04 7.55
C THR A 58 -6.00 3.91 6.30
N ALA A 59 -6.99 4.79 6.30
CA ALA A 59 -7.10 5.79 5.24
C ALA A 59 -6.02 6.87 5.43
N LEU A 60 -5.28 7.16 4.37
CA LEU A 60 -4.34 8.26 4.33
C LEU A 60 -5.04 9.56 3.93
N ASP A 61 -4.55 10.66 4.48
CA ASP A 61 -4.92 11.99 4.01
C ASP A 61 -4.49 12.18 2.55
N GLU A 62 -5.24 13.01 1.83
CA GLU A 62 -5.01 13.25 0.40
C GLU A 62 -3.60 13.75 0.10
N GLU A 63 -3.11 14.67 0.92
CA GLU A 63 -1.79 15.28 0.76
C GLU A 63 -0.67 14.24 0.93
N THR A 64 -0.75 13.43 1.98
CA THR A 64 0.21 12.36 2.26
C THR A 64 0.19 11.29 1.18
N TRP A 65 -1.01 10.86 0.78
CA TRP A 65 -1.18 9.89 -0.30
C TRP A 65 -0.61 10.42 -1.64
N ALA A 66 -0.93 11.66 -2.00
CA ALA A 66 -0.45 12.25 -3.25
C ALA A 66 1.08 12.37 -3.28
N ALA A 67 1.70 12.75 -2.15
CA ALA A 67 3.15 12.80 -2.03
C ALA A 67 3.79 11.41 -2.21
N LEU A 68 3.20 10.36 -1.61
CA LEU A 68 3.69 8.98 -1.71
C LEU A 68 3.54 8.41 -3.12
N VAL A 69 2.38 8.60 -3.76
CA VAL A 69 2.14 8.14 -5.13
C VAL A 69 3.09 8.85 -6.10
N LYS A 70 3.23 10.17 -5.98
CA LYS A 70 4.14 10.95 -6.83
C LYS A 70 5.59 10.49 -6.68
N ALA A 71 6.07 10.29 -5.45
CA ALA A 71 7.42 9.83 -5.18
C ALA A 71 7.74 8.43 -5.75
N LYS A 72 6.73 7.59 -6.00
CA LYS A 72 6.89 6.24 -6.54
C LYS A 72 6.54 6.10 -8.03
N ASP A 73 5.81 7.04 -8.61
CA ASP A 73 5.59 7.11 -10.07
C ASP A 73 6.87 7.57 -10.80
N GLU A 74 7.71 8.37 -10.14
CA GLU A 74 8.99 8.87 -10.67
C GLU A 74 10.19 7.92 -10.47
N ALA A 75 9.98 6.70 -9.93
CA ALA A 75 11.04 5.74 -9.56
C ALA A 75 10.94 4.41 -10.32
#